data_AF-C1MWX7-F1
#
_entry.id   AF-C1MWX7-F1
#
_cell.length_a   1.000
_cell.length_b   1.000
_cell.length_c   1.000
_cell.angle_alpha   90.00
_cell.angle_beta   90.00
_cell.angle_gamma   90.00
#
_symmetry.space_group_name_H-M   'P 1'
#
loop_
_entity.id
_entity.type
_entity.pdbx_description
1 polymer ?
#
loop_
_entity_poly.entity_id
_entity_poly.type
_entity_poly.pdbx_seq_one_letter_code
_entity_poly.pdbx_strand_id
1 'polypeptide(L)'
;GKQRSSQYRGVTKHKRSGRWEAHIWVKETGKQMYLGGYDTEEHAAEAYDVAAMKCKGGAGNNGTRKVRLNFPAAKYAELSSFMASVSLEELVMAIRRQSQGFARGSSGFRGVTHHPNGRWEARIGMPGSKHIYLGLYNEEAAAARAYDRALVRLRGPGAATNYALVFY
;
A
#
# COMPACT_ATOMS: atom_id res chain seq x y z
N GLY A 1 -21.19 11.35 21.08
CA GLY A 1 -20.07 11.43 20.12
C GLY A 1 -20.10 10.22 19.20
N LYS A 2 -19.76 10.37 17.92
CA LYS A 2 -19.72 9.24 16.95
C LYS A 2 -18.80 8.14 17.50
N GLN A 3 -19.31 6.93 17.71
CA GLN A 3 -18.47 5.79 18.08
C GLN A 3 -17.42 5.58 16.99
N ARG A 4 -16.16 5.39 17.40
CA ARG A 4 -15.08 5.05 16.48
C ARG A 4 -15.31 3.63 16.01
N SER A 5 -15.12 3.38 14.71
CA SER A 5 -15.27 2.03 14.14
C SER A 5 -14.09 1.11 14.46
N SER A 6 -13.02 1.65 15.06
CA SER A 6 -11.78 0.97 15.39
C SER A 6 -11.27 1.40 16.77
N GLN A 7 -10.62 0.48 17.48
CA GLN A 7 -9.86 0.77 18.70
C GLN A 7 -8.49 1.42 18.41
N TYR A 8 -7.95 1.17 17.22
CA TYR A 8 -6.62 1.64 16.83
C TYR A 8 -6.66 3.03 16.17
N ARG A 9 -5.55 3.75 16.33
CA ARG A 9 -5.36 5.09 15.76
C ARG A 9 -5.15 4.97 14.25
N GLY A 10 -5.79 5.87 13.51
CA GLY A 10 -5.65 5.92 12.05
C GLY A 10 -6.35 4.80 11.30
N VAL A 11 -7.14 3.96 11.97
CA VAL A 11 -7.84 2.83 11.37
C VAL A 11 -9.35 3.07 11.37
N THR A 12 -10.03 2.68 10.29
CA THR A 12 -11.49 2.76 10.15
C THR A 12 -12.04 1.57 9.37
N LYS A 13 -13.20 1.03 9.78
CA LYS A 13 -13.89 -0.02 9.02
C LYS A 13 -14.68 0.55 7.84
N HIS A 14 -14.35 0.15 6.61
CA HIS A 14 -15.06 0.54 5.40
C HIS A 14 -16.37 -0.25 5.28
N LYS A 15 -17.51 0.44 5.33
CA LYS A 15 -18.83 -0.19 5.45
C LYS A 15 -19.19 -1.14 4.31
N ARG A 16 -18.81 -0.81 3.06
CA ARG A 16 -19.23 -1.57 1.88
C ARG A 16 -18.36 -2.81 1.65
N SER A 17 -17.05 -2.70 1.79
CA SER A 17 -16.13 -3.83 1.57
C SER A 17 -15.84 -4.63 2.83
N GLY A 18 -16.20 -4.11 4.02
CA GLY A 18 -15.86 -4.71 5.31
C GLY A 18 -14.39 -4.57 5.72
N ARG A 19 -13.52 -4.07 4.83
CA ARG A 19 -12.06 -3.93 5.05
C ARG A 19 -11.72 -2.85 6.08
N TRP A 20 -10.58 -3.02 6.73
CA TRP A 20 -9.98 -2.07 7.65
C TRP A 20 -9.04 -1.13 6.92
N GLU A 21 -9.38 0.14 6.87
CA GLU A 21 -8.62 1.16 6.16
C GLU A 21 -7.69 1.91 7.09
N ALA A 22 -6.43 2.06 6.71
CA ALA A 22 -5.44 2.83 7.44
C ALA A 22 -5.18 4.18 6.76
N HIS A 23 -5.06 5.24 7.56
CA HIS A 23 -4.82 6.61 7.09
C HIS A 23 -3.87 7.36 8.01
N ILE A 24 -2.98 8.19 7.45
CA ILE A 24 -2.12 9.10 8.21
C ILE A 24 -2.29 10.54 7.76
N TRP A 25 -2.29 11.47 8.73
CA TRP A 25 -2.26 12.90 8.44
C TRP A 25 -0.80 13.37 8.42
N VAL A 26 -0.33 13.84 7.27
CA VAL A 26 1.02 14.38 7.10
C VAL A 26 0.96 15.87 7.41
N LYS A 27 1.63 16.29 8.49
CA LYS A 27 1.48 17.66 9.03
C LYS A 27 2.08 18.70 8.11
N GLU A 28 3.21 18.38 7.50
CA GLU A 28 4.01 19.22 6.63
C GLU A 28 3.21 19.64 5.40
N THR A 29 2.36 18.73 4.89
CA THR A 29 1.52 18.98 3.72
C THR A 29 0.07 19.29 4.05
N GLY A 30 -0.35 19.07 5.31
CA GLY A 30 -1.75 19.16 5.71
C GLY A 30 -2.67 18.14 5.01
N LYS A 31 -2.12 17.06 4.44
CA LYS A 31 -2.87 16.08 3.64
C LYS A 31 -3.03 14.76 4.39
N GLN A 32 -4.20 14.15 4.23
CA GLN A 32 -4.42 12.77 4.64
C GLN A 32 -3.94 11.82 3.55
N MET A 33 -3.05 10.90 3.89
CA MET A 33 -2.62 9.82 3.03
C MET A 33 -3.33 8.52 3.40
N TYR A 34 -3.96 7.89 2.41
CA TYR A 34 -4.46 6.53 2.51
C TYR A 34 -3.29 5.54 2.55
N LEU A 35 -3.30 4.56 3.43
CA LEU A 35 -2.23 3.57 3.59
C LEU A 35 -2.63 2.18 3.07
N GLY A 36 -3.92 1.94 2.82
CA GLY A 36 -4.40 0.68 2.30
C GLY A 36 -5.64 0.18 3.03
N GLY A 37 -6.26 -0.86 2.47
CA GLY A 37 -7.38 -1.58 3.05
C GLY A 37 -6.96 -3.01 3.37
N TYR A 38 -7.15 -3.43 4.61
CA TYR A 38 -6.66 -4.68 5.18
C TYR A 38 -7.79 -5.58 5.64
N ASP A 39 -7.56 -6.88 5.66
CA ASP A 39 -8.57 -7.85 6.12
C ASP A 39 -8.73 -7.84 7.65
N THR A 40 -7.66 -7.53 8.37
CA THR A 40 -7.63 -7.45 9.84
C THR A 40 -7.37 -6.03 10.32
N GLU A 41 -7.95 -5.68 11.47
CA GLU A 41 -7.81 -4.36 12.09
C GLU A 41 -6.36 -4.09 12.52
N GLU A 42 -5.70 -5.11 13.05
CA GLU A 42 -4.32 -5.10 13.54
C GLU A 42 -3.33 -4.73 12.43
N HIS A 43 -3.48 -5.36 11.26
CA HIS A 43 -2.58 -5.12 10.13
C HIS A 43 -2.72 -3.69 9.57
N ALA A 44 -3.95 -3.14 9.59
CA ALA A 44 -4.17 -1.72 9.31
C ALA A 44 -3.51 -0.81 10.37
N ALA A 45 -3.53 -1.22 11.64
CA ALA A 45 -2.90 -0.47 12.73
C ALA A 45 -1.37 -0.51 12.66
N GLU A 46 -0.77 -1.63 12.21
CA GLU A 46 0.66 -1.74 11.93
C GLU A 46 1.08 -0.85 10.75
N ALA A 47 0.30 -0.84 9.67
CA ALA A 47 0.51 0.06 8.55
C ALA A 47 0.52 1.54 8.99
N TYR A 48 -0.38 1.93 9.89
CA TYR A 48 -0.39 3.26 10.49
C TYR A 48 0.88 3.55 11.28
N ASP A 49 1.30 2.63 12.16
CA ASP A 49 2.48 2.81 13.00
C ASP A 49 3.76 2.99 12.19
N VAL A 50 3.95 2.18 11.14
CA VAL A 50 5.09 2.29 10.22
C VAL A 50 5.14 3.66 9.55
N ALA A 51 4.01 4.15 9.04
CA ALA A 51 3.93 5.49 8.46
C ALA A 51 4.15 6.59 9.51
N ALA A 52 3.64 6.41 10.73
CA ALA A 52 3.75 7.38 11.82
C ALA A 52 5.18 7.53 12.32
N MET A 53 5.95 6.44 12.39
CA MET A 53 7.38 6.48 12.70
C MET A 53 8.16 7.27 11.66
N LYS A 54 7.84 7.07 10.37
CA LYS A 54 8.53 7.78 9.28
C LYS A 54 8.22 9.28 9.25
N CYS A 55 6.96 9.68 9.42
CA CYS A 55 6.56 11.10 9.41
C CYS A 55 7.18 11.93 10.53
N LYS A 56 7.67 11.30 11.60
CA LYS A 56 8.16 11.99 12.79
C LYS A 56 9.67 12.20 12.83
N GLY A 57 10.40 11.73 11.82
CA GLY A 57 11.86 11.62 11.86
C GLY A 57 12.25 10.46 12.79
N GLY A 58 13.10 9.57 12.30
CA GLY A 58 13.55 8.38 13.03
C GLY A 58 14.04 8.73 14.43
N ALA A 59 13.88 7.79 15.37
CA ALA A 59 14.31 7.93 16.75
C ALA A 59 15.75 8.48 16.85
N GLY A 60 15.90 9.74 17.25
CA GLY A 60 17.21 10.36 17.41
C GLY A 60 17.16 11.86 17.65
N ASN A 61 17.38 12.25 18.91
CA ASN A 61 18.08 13.46 19.34
C ASN A 61 17.42 14.83 19.06
N ASN A 62 16.46 15.19 19.92
CA ASN A 62 16.40 16.45 20.70
C ASN A 62 14.94 16.75 21.09
N GLY A 63 14.56 16.38 22.32
CA GLY A 63 13.34 16.87 22.99
C GLY A 63 11.99 16.60 22.31
N THR A 64 11.94 15.81 21.25
CA THR A 64 10.79 15.71 20.36
C THR A 64 9.81 14.62 20.83
N ARG A 65 8.57 15.04 21.11
CA ARG A 65 7.43 14.22 21.58
C ARG A 65 7.35 12.85 20.89
N LYS A 66 7.57 11.76 21.67
CA LYS A 66 7.46 10.34 21.28
C LYS A 66 6.23 10.09 20.40
N VAL A 67 6.41 9.37 19.29
CA VAL A 67 5.29 8.97 18.41
C VAL A 67 4.35 8.08 19.20
N ARG A 68 3.06 8.40 19.21
CA ARG A 68 2.05 7.60 19.87
C ARG A 68 1.58 6.50 18.90
N LEU A 69 2.22 5.34 19.02
CA LEU A 69 1.95 4.13 18.25
C LEU A 69 0.78 3.33 18.84
N ASN A 70 0.23 2.45 18.02
CA ASN A 70 -0.76 1.44 18.41
C ASN A 70 -0.10 0.24 19.10
N PHE A 71 1.12 -0.12 18.69
CA PHE A 71 1.90 -1.24 19.24
C PHE A 71 3.27 -0.78 19.79
N PRO A 72 3.96 -1.62 20.61
CA PRO A 72 5.30 -1.30 21.10
C PRO A 72 6.30 -1.08 19.95
N ALA A 73 7.13 -0.04 20.04
CA ALA A 73 8.10 0.31 19.00
C ALA A 73 9.06 -0.85 18.65
N ALA A 74 9.38 -1.71 19.63
CA ALA A 74 10.23 -2.89 19.43
C ALA A 74 9.69 -3.87 18.37
N LYS A 75 8.36 -3.89 18.14
CA LYS A 75 7.75 -4.70 17.08
C LYS A 75 8.31 -4.38 15.69
N TYR A 76 8.79 -3.16 15.49
CA TYR A 76 9.26 -2.66 14.19
C TYR A 76 10.78 -2.46 14.12
N ALA A 77 11.54 -3.01 15.08
CA ALA A 77 12.99 -2.82 15.14
C ALA A 77 13.68 -3.22 13.83
N GLU A 78 13.29 -4.34 13.24
CA GLU A 78 13.82 -4.85 11.96
C GLU A 78 13.50 -3.95 10.76
N LEU A 79 12.45 -3.14 10.84
CA LEU A 79 12.06 -2.20 9.76
C LEU A 79 12.80 -0.86 9.85
N SER A 80 13.54 -0.61 10.94
CA SER A 80 14.16 0.69 11.21
C SER A 80 15.14 1.13 10.11
N SER A 81 16.06 0.24 9.70
CA SER A 81 17.02 0.49 8.63
C SER A 81 16.33 0.74 7.29
N PHE A 82 15.32 -0.07 6.96
CA PHE A 82 14.53 0.12 5.74
C PHE A 82 13.83 1.48 5.75
N MET A 83 13.11 1.81 6.82
CA MET A 83 12.42 3.10 6.96
C MET A 83 13.38 4.29 6.88
N ALA A 84 14.63 4.17 7.35
CA ALA A 84 15.64 5.22 7.22
C ALA A 84 16.10 5.39 5.75
N SER A 85 16.22 4.29 4.99
CA SER A 85 16.74 4.26 3.62
C SER A 85 15.79 4.77 2.53
N VAL A 86 14.48 4.82 2.78
CA VAL A 86 13.46 5.19 1.77
C VAL A 86 12.80 6.52 2.09
N SER A 87 12.22 7.21 1.11
CA SER A 87 11.36 8.38 1.33
C SER A 87 10.02 7.99 1.99
N LEU A 88 9.29 8.98 2.52
CA LEU A 88 7.93 8.75 3.03
C LEU A 88 7.00 8.20 1.94
N GLU A 89 7.13 8.71 0.72
CA GLU A 89 6.31 8.30 -0.41
C GLU A 89 6.58 6.83 -0.78
N GLU A 90 7.85 6.44 -0.88
CA GLU A 90 8.23 5.05 -1.14
C GLU A 90 7.77 4.09 -0.03
N LEU A 91 7.87 4.51 1.23
CA LEU A 91 7.36 3.72 2.36
C LEU A 91 5.84 3.56 2.29
N VAL A 92 5.09 4.63 2.03
CA VAL A 92 3.63 4.57 1.86
C VAL A 92 3.25 3.67 0.69
N MET A 93 4.03 3.68 -0.40
CA MET A 93 3.81 2.75 -1.50
C MET A 93 4.10 1.30 -1.10
N ALA A 94 5.15 1.04 -0.31
CA ALA A 94 5.45 -0.29 0.22
C ALA A 94 4.32 -0.81 1.13
N ILE A 95 3.82 0.04 2.03
CA ILE A 95 2.68 -0.27 2.90
C ILE A 95 1.44 -0.61 2.06
N ARG A 96 1.10 0.22 1.07
CA ARG A 96 -0.05 -0.02 0.19
C ARG A 96 0.06 -1.33 -0.59
N ARG A 97 1.28 -1.73 -0.99
CA ARG A 97 1.52 -3.01 -1.67
C ARG A 97 1.17 -4.22 -0.79
N GLN A 98 1.29 -4.10 0.52
CA GLN A 98 0.90 -5.16 1.47
C GLN A 98 -0.61 -5.19 1.76
N SER A 99 -1.38 -4.25 1.22
CA SER A 99 -2.82 -4.16 1.47
C SER A 99 -3.66 -4.91 0.43
N GLN A 100 -4.75 -5.50 0.89
CA GLN A 100 -5.73 -6.26 0.10
C GLN A 100 -6.62 -5.33 -0.74
N GLY A 101 -6.66 -4.03 -0.38
CA GLY A 101 -7.21 -2.94 -1.18
C GLY A 101 -6.49 -2.69 -2.51
N PHE A 102 -5.24 -3.15 -2.64
CA PHE A 102 -4.39 -2.90 -3.81
C PHE A 102 -4.57 -3.97 -4.90
N ALA A 103 -4.82 -5.22 -4.50
CA ALA A 103 -5.32 -6.26 -5.39
C ALA A 103 -6.79 -5.97 -5.76
N ARG A 104 -7.12 -6.06 -7.06
CA ARG A 104 -8.48 -5.82 -7.56
C ARG A 104 -8.99 -7.06 -8.27
N GLY A 105 -10.16 -7.55 -7.86
CA GLY A 105 -10.84 -8.65 -8.52
C GLY A 105 -10.31 -10.02 -8.10
N SER A 106 -10.29 -10.97 -9.03
CA SER A 106 -10.03 -12.39 -8.80
C SER A 106 -8.55 -12.78 -8.80
N SER A 107 -7.65 -11.81 -8.60
CA SER A 107 -6.19 -11.97 -8.73
C SER A 107 -5.49 -11.43 -7.49
N GLY A 108 -4.40 -12.09 -7.08
CA GLY A 108 -3.49 -11.59 -6.05
C GLY A 108 -2.60 -10.44 -6.54
N PHE A 109 -2.42 -10.33 -7.86
CA PHE A 109 -1.58 -9.31 -8.49
C PHE A 109 -2.38 -8.10 -8.97
N ARG A 110 -1.76 -6.93 -8.87
CA ARG A 110 -2.33 -5.66 -9.30
C ARG A 110 -2.39 -5.57 -10.81
N GLY A 111 -3.52 -5.05 -11.29
CA GLY A 111 -3.77 -4.92 -12.72
C GLY A 111 -4.00 -6.26 -13.42
N VAL A 112 -4.23 -7.33 -12.66
CA VAL A 112 -4.55 -8.66 -13.21
C VAL A 112 -5.96 -9.04 -12.79
N THR A 113 -6.71 -9.71 -13.67
CA THR A 113 -8.05 -10.24 -13.40
C THR A 113 -8.27 -11.52 -14.19
N HIS A 114 -9.11 -12.42 -13.67
CA HIS A 114 -9.50 -13.63 -14.39
C HIS A 114 -10.50 -13.24 -15.48
N HIS A 115 -10.26 -13.71 -16.69
CA HIS A 115 -11.09 -13.45 -17.85
C HIS A 115 -12.08 -14.62 -18.07
N PRO A 116 -13.28 -14.39 -18.62
CA PRO A 116 -14.27 -15.46 -18.82
C PRO A 116 -13.81 -16.68 -19.63
N ASN A 117 -12.76 -16.54 -20.43
CA ASN A 117 -12.16 -17.65 -21.20
C ASN A 117 -11.13 -18.49 -20.39
N GLY A 118 -11.01 -18.27 -19.08
CA GLY A 118 -10.10 -19.02 -18.21
C GLY A 118 -8.67 -18.51 -18.16
N ARG A 119 -8.35 -17.42 -18.89
CA ARG A 119 -7.02 -16.79 -18.92
C ARG A 119 -6.94 -15.58 -18.00
N TRP A 120 -5.74 -15.09 -17.76
CA TRP A 120 -5.46 -13.92 -16.95
C TRP A 120 -5.30 -12.67 -17.80
N GLU A 121 -6.15 -11.67 -17.59
CA GLU A 121 -6.09 -10.37 -18.25
C GLU A 121 -5.21 -9.41 -17.45
N ALA A 122 -4.21 -8.82 -18.11
CA ALA A 122 -3.46 -7.68 -17.59
C ALA A 122 -4.07 -6.37 -18.10
N ARG A 123 -4.25 -5.38 -17.22
CA ARG A 123 -4.79 -4.07 -17.55
C ARG A 123 -4.24 -2.96 -16.66
N ILE A 124 -3.99 -1.78 -17.22
CA ILE A 124 -3.50 -0.61 -16.49
C ILE A 124 -4.53 0.52 -16.47
N GLY A 125 -4.84 1.00 -15.27
CA GLY A 125 -5.74 2.13 -15.07
C GLY A 125 -5.02 3.46 -15.33
N MET A 126 -5.68 4.34 -16.08
CA MET A 126 -5.22 5.70 -16.35
C MET A 126 -6.05 6.71 -15.52
N PRO A 127 -5.47 7.83 -15.07
CA PRO A 127 -6.23 8.87 -14.40
C PRO A 127 -7.34 9.40 -15.32
N GLY A 128 -8.59 9.34 -14.87
CA GLY A 128 -9.75 9.92 -15.58
C GLY A 128 -10.33 9.08 -16.73
N SER A 129 -9.89 7.83 -16.97
CA SER A 129 -10.33 7.06 -18.15
C SER A 129 -10.50 5.54 -17.92
N LYS A 130 -10.91 4.83 -18.99
CA LYS A 130 -11.02 3.37 -19.08
C LYS A 130 -9.63 2.71 -18.93
N HIS A 131 -9.64 1.46 -18.47
CA HIS A 131 -8.41 0.67 -18.34
C HIS A 131 -7.83 0.36 -19.72
N ILE A 132 -6.51 0.46 -19.87
CA ILE A 132 -5.80 -0.01 -21.06
C ILE A 132 -5.57 -1.51 -20.89
N TYR A 133 -6.05 -2.29 -21.85
CA TYR A 133 -5.80 -3.72 -21.94
C TYR A 133 -4.36 -3.99 -22.37
N LEU A 134 -3.66 -4.86 -21.63
CA LEU A 134 -2.25 -5.20 -21.84
C LEU A 134 -2.05 -6.65 -22.32
N GLY A 135 -3.13 -7.42 -22.46
CA GLY A 135 -3.09 -8.78 -22.98
C GLY A 135 -3.78 -9.81 -22.08
N LEU A 136 -3.96 -11.00 -22.65
CA LEU A 136 -4.40 -12.22 -21.99
C LEU A 136 -3.22 -13.18 -21.90
N TYR A 137 -3.08 -13.84 -20.75
CA TYR A 137 -1.96 -14.69 -20.39
C TYR A 137 -2.49 -15.99 -19.79
N ASN A 138 -1.78 -17.10 -20.01
CA ASN A 138 -2.20 -18.38 -19.44
C ASN A 138 -1.88 -18.45 -17.93
N GLU A 139 -0.83 -17.76 -17.50
CA GLU A 139 -0.40 -17.70 -16.10
C GLU A 139 -0.67 -16.32 -15.50
N GLU A 140 -1.15 -16.30 -14.25
CA GLU A 140 -1.40 -15.09 -13.47
C GLU A 140 -0.12 -14.24 -13.33
N ALA A 141 0.99 -14.91 -13.04
CA ALA A 141 2.30 -14.29 -12.88
C ALA A 141 2.78 -13.61 -14.19
N ALA A 142 2.47 -14.19 -15.36
CA ALA A 142 2.83 -13.60 -16.64
C ALA A 142 2.02 -12.32 -16.93
N ALA A 143 0.73 -12.31 -16.59
CA ALA A 143 -0.10 -11.10 -16.66
C ALA A 143 0.43 -10.00 -15.72
N ALA A 144 0.82 -10.37 -14.50
CA ALA A 144 1.38 -9.44 -13.52
C ALA A 144 2.71 -8.84 -13.99
N ARG A 145 3.57 -9.64 -14.62
CA ARG A 145 4.80 -9.16 -15.26
C ARG A 145 4.54 -8.19 -16.41
N ALA A 146 3.50 -8.44 -17.21
CA ALA A 146 3.11 -7.53 -18.28
C ALA A 146 2.59 -6.19 -17.75
N TYR A 147 1.79 -6.23 -16.67
CA TYR A 147 1.35 -5.02 -15.97
C TYR A 147 2.53 -4.20 -15.44
N ASP A 148 3.49 -4.84 -14.78
CA ASP A 148 4.65 -4.17 -14.21
C ASP A 148 5.50 -3.48 -15.27
N ARG A 149 5.80 -4.16 -16.38
CA ARG A 149 6.51 -3.54 -17.52
C ARG A 149 5.78 -2.33 -18.07
N ALA A 150 4.45 -2.41 -18.21
CA ALA A 150 3.65 -1.28 -18.68
C ALA A 150 3.69 -0.11 -17.68
N LEU A 151 3.64 -0.41 -16.38
CA LEU A 151 3.66 0.59 -15.33
C LEU A 151 5.02 1.30 -15.22
N VAL A 152 6.13 0.56 -15.34
CA VAL A 152 7.49 1.12 -15.38
C VAL A 152 7.65 2.05 -16.59
N ARG A 153 7.16 1.64 -17.77
CA ARG A 153 7.17 2.51 -18.95
C ARG A 153 6.37 3.79 -18.75
N LEU A 154 5.26 3.73 -18.02
CA LEU A 154 4.38 4.88 -17.80
C LEU A 154 4.88 5.82 -16.69
N ARG A 155 5.51 5.29 -15.64
CA ARG A 155 5.83 6.04 -14.41
C ARG A 155 7.31 6.10 -14.08
N GLY A 156 8.15 5.52 -14.94
CA GLY A 156 9.59 5.44 -14.76
C GLY A 156 10.02 4.34 -13.77
N PRO A 157 11.33 4.29 -13.46
CA PRO A 157 11.93 3.23 -12.64
C PRO A 157 11.36 3.14 -11.21
N GLY A 158 10.80 4.23 -10.67
CA GLY A 158 10.15 4.25 -9.34
C GLY A 158 8.73 3.66 -9.31
N ALA A 159 8.28 3.03 -10.39
CA ALA A 159 6.94 2.44 -10.48
C ALA A 159 6.72 1.35 -9.42
N ALA A 160 5.57 1.41 -8.73
CA ALA A 160 5.16 0.40 -7.77
C ALA A 160 4.65 -0.88 -8.49
N THR A 161 5.60 -1.73 -8.87
CA THR A 161 5.40 -3.03 -9.52
C THR A 161 4.97 -4.12 -8.52
N ASN A 162 4.40 -5.20 -9.03
CA ASN A 162 4.05 -6.43 -8.31
C ASN A 162 5.29 -7.27 -7.95
N TYR A 163 6.31 -7.29 -8.81
CA TYR A 163 7.60 -7.94 -8.59
C TYR A 163 8.72 -6.90 -8.45
N ALA A 164 9.83 -7.30 -7.82
CA ALA A 164 11.04 -6.49 -7.78
C ALA A 164 11.62 -6.30 -9.19
N LEU A 165 12.28 -5.17 -9.45
CA LEU A 165 12.81 -4.81 -10.77
C LEU A 165 13.83 -5.81 -11.33
N VAL A 166 14.48 -6.57 -10.45
CA VAL A 166 15.42 -7.67 -10.78
C VAL A 166 14.76 -8.78 -11.60
N PHE A 167 13.43 -8.89 -11.60
CA PHE A 167 12.69 -9.91 -12.34
C PHE A 167 12.28 -9.47 -13.76
N TYR A 168 12.87 -8.39 -14.31
CA TYR A 168 12.55 -7.81 -15.61
C TYR A 168 13.77 -7.53 -16.48
#